data_AF-A0A6G3Y1U9-F1
#
_entry.id   AF-A0A6G3Y1U9-F1
#
_cell.length_a   1.000
_cell.length_b   1.000
_cell.length_c   1.000
_cell.angle_alpha   90.00
_cell.angle_beta   90.00
_cell.angle_gamma   90.00
#
_symmetry.space_group_name_H-M   'P 1'
#
loop_
_entity.id
_entity.type
_entity.pdbx_description
1 polymer ?
#
loop_
_entity_poly.entity_id
_entity_poly.type
_entity_poly.pdbx_seq_one_letter_code
_entity_poly.pdbx_strand_id
1 'polypeptide(L)'
;VGEITAAALAGVIDDEAALRFVRTRGLGMAEAAAVTETGMAALLGGDPDVTIPHLEKLGLTAANVNGGGQIVAAGTAAQIAALEADKPEGVRRV
;
A
#
# COMPACT_ATOMS: atom_id res chain seq x y z
N VAL A 1 6.89 -3.22 7.22
CA VAL A 1 7.96 -3.16 8.25
C VAL A 1 7.99 -4.43 9.10
N GLY A 2 6.84 -4.96 9.56
CA GLY A 2 6.80 -6.14 10.43
C GLY A 2 7.49 -7.40 9.92
N GLU A 3 7.55 -7.63 8.60
CA GLU A 3 8.30 -8.75 8.00
C GLU A 3 9.78 -8.76 8.39
N ILE A 4 10.40 -7.58 8.56
CA ILE A 4 11.81 -7.48 8.94
C ILE A 4 11.98 -7.90 10.40
N THR A 5 11.07 -7.49 11.27
CA THR A 5 11.05 -7.92 12.68
C THR A 5 10.81 -9.43 12.79
N ALA A 6 9.92 -9.98 11.96
CA ALA A 6 9.67 -11.42 11.91
C ALA A 6 10.92 -12.19 11.45
N ALA A 7 11.65 -11.69 10.44
CA ALA A 7 12.89 -12.29 9.97
C ALA A 7 14.00 -12.28 11.04
N ALA A 8 14.11 -11.20 11.81
CA ALA A 8 15.04 -11.11 12.94
C ALA A 8 14.68 -12.12 14.04
N LEU A 9 13.40 -12.16 14.44
CA LEU A 9 12.91 -13.12 15.44
C LEU A 9 13.10 -14.58 15.01
N ALA A 10 12.93 -14.87 13.72
CA ALA A 10 13.15 -16.19 13.15
C ALA A 10 14.65 -16.56 13.01
N GLY A 11 15.57 -15.64 13.30
CA GLY A 11 17.02 -15.86 13.19
C GLY A 11 17.55 -15.87 11.75
N VAL A 12 16.79 -15.37 10.78
CA VAL A 12 17.22 -15.27 9.38
C VAL A 12 18.27 -14.17 9.20
N ILE A 13 18.10 -13.08 9.96
CA ILE A 13 19.04 -11.96 10.08
C ILE A 13 19.19 -11.63 11.57
N ASP A 14 20.32 -11.05 11.97
CA ASP A 14 20.47 -10.56 13.35
C ASP A 14 19.80 -9.19 13.54
N ASP A 15 19.67 -8.79 14.81
CA ASP A 15 19.01 -7.55 15.22
C ASP A 15 19.71 -6.29 14.67
N GLU A 16 21.05 -6.29 14.59
CA GLU A 16 21.81 -5.16 14.08
C GLU A 16 21.57 -4.98 12.57
N ALA A 17 21.64 -6.07 11.80
CA ALA A 17 21.37 -6.08 10.37
C ALA A 17 19.92 -5.65 10.08
N ALA A 18 18.96 -6.12 10.86
CA ALA A 18 17.56 -5.71 10.74
C ALA A 18 17.38 -4.20 10.93
N LEU A 19 17.98 -3.62 11.98
CA LEU A 19 17.90 -2.17 12.24
C LEU A 19 18.60 -1.35 11.15
N ARG A 20 19.78 -1.78 10.69
CA ARG A 20 20.50 -1.13 9.59
C ARG A 20 19.71 -1.17 8.29
N PHE A 21 19.02 -2.27 8.01
CA PHE A 21 18.15 -2.43 6.85
C PHE A 21 16.94 -1.50 6.93
N VAL A 22 16.21 -1.49 8.05
CA VAL A 22 15.07 -0.58 8.26
C VAL A 22 15.48 0.88 8.09
N ARG A 23 16.62 1.29 8.65
CA ARG A 23 17.13 2.67 8.51
C ARG A 23 17.40 3.02 7.04
N THR A 24 18.15 2.18 6.34
CA THR A 24 18.51 2.43 4.94
C THR A 24 17.27 2.51 4.06
N ARG A 25 16.34 1.57 4.22
CA ARG A 25 15.07 1.56 3.51
C ARG A 25 14.24 2.82 3.82
N GLY A 26 14.13 3.20 5.09
CA GLY A 26 13.35 4.37 5.50
C GLY A 26 13.87 5.67 4.89
N LEU A 27 15.20 5.85 4.84
CA LEU A 27 15.81 7.02 4.18
C LEU A 27 15.52 7.05 2.68
N GLY A 28 15.65 5.92 1.98
CA GLY A 28 15.32 5.85 0.56
C GLY A 28 13.83 6.08 0.27
N MET A 29 12.94 5.60 1.15
CA MET A 29 11.51 5.89 1.06
C MET A 29 11.20 7.38 1.27
N ALA A 30 11.85 8.03 2.24
CA ALA A 30 11.68 9.46 2.48
C ALA A 30 12.16 10.31 1.29
N GLU A 31 13.30 9.94 0.69
CA GLU A 31 13.80 10.59 -0.52
C GLU A 31 12.81 10.43 -1.69
N ALA A 32 12.33 9.21 -1.95
CA ALA A 32 11.36 8.96 -3.01
C ALA A 32 10.02 9.70 -2.79
N ALA A 33 9.52 9.73 -1.56
CA ALA A 33 8.28 10.43 -1.21
C ALA A 33 8.39 11.96 -1.34
N ALA A 34 9.61 12.51 -1.30
CA ALA A 34 9.84 13.93 -1.53
C ALA A 34 9.79 14.32 -3.03
N VAL A 35 9.91 13.36 -3.95
CA VAL A 35 9.88 13.62 -5.40
C VAL A 35 8.46 13.84 -5.91
N THR A 36 7.51 13.02 -5.46
CA THR A 36 6.12 13.05 -5.90
C THR A 36 5.20 12.82 -4.71
N GLU A 37 4.20 13.69 -4.54
CA GLU A 37 3.20 13.53 -3.49
C GLU A 37 2.31 12.31 -3.77
N THR A 38 2.38 11.32 -2.88
CA THR A 38 1.61 10.08 -2.95
C THR A 38 0.88 9.81 -1.64
N GLY A 39 -0.22 9.08 -1.72
CA GLY A 39 -1.03 8.68 -0.58
C GLY A 39 -1.58 7.27 -0.75
N MET A 40 -2.35 6.86 0.26
CA MET A 40 -3.08 5.60 0.27
C MET A 40 -4.52 5.83 0.71
N ALA A 41 -5.44 5.04 0.16
CA ALA A 41 -6.86 5.03 0.56
C ALA A 41 -7.34 3.58 0.76
N ALA A 42 -8.20 3.37 1.75
CA ALA A 42 -8.69 2.05 2.11
C ALA A 42 -10.09 1.83 1.55
N LEU A 43 -10.22 0.90 0.62
CA LEU A 43 -11.51 0.47 0.09
C LEU A 43 -12.12 -0.60 1.01
N LEU A 44 -13.38 -0.40 1.41
CA LEU A 44 -14.14 -1.33 2.25
C LEU A 44 -15.30 -1.96 1.47
N GLY A 45 -15.24 -3.28 1.30
CA GLY A 45 -16.17 -4.04 0.46
C GLY A 45 -15.63 -4.20 -0.97
N GLY A 46 -16.52 -4.59 -1.87
CA GLY A 46 -16.16 -4.91 -3.25
C GLY A 46 -15.56 -6.31 -3.38
N ASP A 47 -15.66 -6.85 -4.58
CA ASP A 47 -14.96 -8.06 -4.98
C ASP A 47 -13.52 -7.69 -5.40
N PRO A 48 -12.46 -8.34 -4.88
CA PRO A 48 -11.10 -8.12 -5.35
C PRO A 48 -10.93 -8.26 -6.87
N ASP A 49 -11.64 -9.19 -7.50
CA ASP A 49 -11.55 -9.45 -8.95
C ASP A 49 -12.16 -8.31 -9.79
N VAL A 50 -12.99 -7.46 -9.17
CA VAL A 50 -13.53 -6.23 -9.77
C VAL A 50 -12.70 -5.02 -9.36
N THR A 51 -12.31 -4.96 -8.09
CA THR A 51 -11.66 -3.81 -7.48
C THR A 51 -10.24 -3.61 -8.00
N ILE A 52 -9.43 -4.66 -8.08
CA ILE A 52 -8.03 -4.55 -8.50
C ILE A 52 -7.92 -4.04 -9.95
N PRO A 53 -8.66 -4.61 -10.93
CA PRO A 53 -8.65 -4.06 -12.30
C PRO A 53 -9.15 -2.62 -12.38
N HIS A 54 -10.07 -2.21 -11.50
CA HIS A 54 -10.53 -0.82 -11.43
C HIS A 54 -9.43 0.13 -10.95
N LEU A 55 -8.67 -0.27 -9.91
CA LEU A 55 -7.52 0.50 -9.44
C LEU A 55 -6.47 0.66 -10.55
N GLU A 56 -6.15 -0.42 -11.28
CA GLU A 56 -5.19 -0.40 -12.38
C GLU A 56 -5.60 0.56 -13.51
N LYS A 57 -6.89 0.63 -13.86
CA LYS A 57 -7.42 1.59 -14.83
C LYS A 57 -7.19 3.05 -14.43
N LEU A 58 -7.21 3.34 -13.13
CA LEU A 58 -6.91 4.66 -12.56
C LEU A 58 -5.40 4.89 -12.35
N GLY A 59 -4.57 3.90 -12.72
CA GLY A 59 -3.12 3.90 -12.48
C GLY A 59 -2.74 3.75 -11.00
N LEU A 60 -3.67 3.31 -10.15
CA LEU A 60 -3.43 3.01 -8.75
C LEU A 60 -2.88 1.58 -8.59
N THR A 61 -2.10 1.38 -7.54
CA THR A 61 -1.62 0.06 -7.15
C THR A 61 -2.41 -0.46 -5.96
N ALA A 62 -2.85 -1.73 -6.00
CA ALA A 62 -3.37 -2.42 -4.81
C ALA A 62 -2.21 -2.75 -3.85
N ALA A 63 -1.89 -1.82 -2.96
CA ALA A 63 -0.75 -1.91 -2.04
C ALA A 63 -0.92 -3.01 -0.98
N ASN A 64 -2.16 -3.23 -0.52
CA ASN A 64 -2.47 -4.31 0.40
C ASN A 64 -3.84 -4.93 0.07
N VAL A 65 -3.91 -6.26 0.13
CA VAL A 65 -5.17 -7.03 0.09
C VAL A 65 -5.33 -7.68 1.46
N ASN A 66 -6.00 -6.99 2.38
CA ASN A 66 -6.00 -7.35 3.81
C ASN A 66 -7.02 -8.46 4.17
N GLY A 67 -7.81 -8.92 3.19
CA GLY A 67 -8.91 -9.85 3.43
C GLY A 67 -10.18 -9.15 3.95
N GLY A 68 -11.26 -9.91 4.14
CA GLY A 68 -12.55 -9.35 4.58
C GLY A 68 -13.16 -8.31 3.62
N GLY A 69 -12.74 -8.32 2.35
CA GLY A 69 -13.11 -7.31 1.36
C GLY A 69 -12.44 -5.94 1.57
N GLN A 70 -11.31 -5.86 2.27
CA GLN A 70 -10.53 -4.62 2.36
C GLN A 70 -9.31 -4.65 1.45
N ILE A 71 -9.17 -3.61 0.62
CA ILE A 71 -8.01 -3.37 -0.23
C ILE A 71 -7.50 -1.95 0.04
N VAL A 72 -6.19 -1.76 0.06
CA VAL A 72 -5.56 -0.43 0.14
C VAL A 72 -5.04 -0.07 -1.24
N ALA A 73 -5.52 1.03 -1.81
CA ALA A 73 -4.98 1.62 -3.02
C ALA A 73 -3.85 2.60 -2.68
N ALA A 74 -2.79 2.62 -3.47
CA ALA A 74 -1.70 3.59 -3.38
C ALA A 74 -1.47 4.27 -4.74
N GLY A 75 -1.16 5.57 -4.69
CA GLY A 75 -0.79 6.36 -5.86
C GLY A 75 -0.72 7.85 -5.53
N THR A 76 -0.77 8.70 -6.56
CA THR A 76 -0.76 10.16 -6.38
C THR A 76 -2.07 10.66 -5.78
N ALA A 77 -2.05 11.84 -5.14
CA ALA A 77 -3.25 12.46 -4.60
C ALA A 77 -4.37 12.62 -5.66
N ALA A 78 -4.00 12.94 -6.91
CA ALA A 78 -4.95 13.06 -8.02
C ALA A 78 -5.62 11.72 -8.37
N GLN A 79 -4.86 10.62 -8.37
CA GLN A 79 -5.41 9.29 -8.63
C GLN A 79 -6.33 8.82 -7.51
N ILE A 80 -5.98 9.11 -6.25
CA ILE A 80 -6.85 8.81 -5.10
C ILE A 80 -8.16 9.62 -5.17
N ALA A 81 -8.10 10.91 -5.53
CA ALA A 81 -9.31 11.70 -5.76
C ALA A 81 -10.17 11.14 -6.91
N ALA A 82 -9.55 10.65 -7.99
CA ALA A 82 -10.26 9.99 -9.08
C ALA A 82 -10.97 8.71 -8.60
N LEU A 83 -10.33 7.92 -7.72
CA LEU A 83 -10.96 6.75 -7.11
C LEU A 83 -12.16 7.11 -6.21
N GLU A 84 -12.08 8.21 -5.45
CA GLU A 84 -13.22 8.67 -4.65
C GLU A 84 -14.41 9.08 -5.51
N ALA A 85 -14.15 9.66 -6.69
CA ALA A 85 -15.18 10.07 -7.65
C ALA A 85 -15.75 8.89 -8.46
N ASP A 86 -14.93 7.89 -8.77
CA ASP A 86 -15.29 6.70 -9.53
C ASP A 86 -14.92 5.44 -8.73
N LYS A 87 -15.82 5.04 -7.82
CA LYS A 87 -15.62 3.89 -6.93
C LYS A 87 -15.94 2.58 -7.66
N PRO A 88 -15.14 1.51 -7.46
CA PRO A 88 -15.48 0.20 -8.00
C PRO A 88 -16.77 -0.34 -7.40
N GLU A 89 -17.46 -1.19 -8.16
CA GLU A 89 -18.72 -1.79 -7.75
C GLU A 89 -18.59 -2.57 -6.43
N GLY A 90 -19.58 -2.43 -5.56
CA GLY A 90 -19.64 -3.12 -4.26
C GLY A 90 -18.76 -2.51 -3.17
N VAL A 91 -17.89 -1.54 -3.49
CA VAL A 91 -17.16 -0.75 -2.49
C VAL A 91 -18.10 0.25 -1.83
N ARG A 92 -18.23 0.16 -0.51
CA ARG A 92 -19.11 1.05 0.28
C ARG A 92 -18.42 2.35 0.68
N ARG A 93 -17.11 2.29 0.89
CA ARG A 93 -16.30 3.40 1.35
C ARG A 93 -14.89 3.29 0.78
N VAL A 94 -14.36 4.45 0.42
CA VAL A 94 -12.94 4.72 0.17
C VAL A 94 -12.48 5.66 1.29
#